data_AF-A0A2N6DHY2-F1
#
_entry.id   AF-A0A2N6DHY2-F1
#
_cell.length_a   1.000
_cell.length_b   1.000
_cell.length_c   1.000
_cell.angle_alpha   90.00
_cell.angle_beta   90.00
_cell.angle_gamma   90.00
#
_symmetry.space_group_name_H-M   'P 1'
#
loop_
_entity.id
_entity.type
_entity.pdbx_description
1 polymer ?
#
loop_
_entity_poly.entity_id
_entity_poly.type
_entity_poly.pdbx_seq_one_letter_code
_entity_poly.pdbx_strand_id
1 'polypeptide(L)' 'MIKVEGRAYKGKRLLEKHLNGIRITRNEAIIAKCYDCEGGYSDGIKECNISDCPLHPYNPYNKSNLCSET' A
#
# COMPACT_ATOMS: atom_id res chain seq x y z
N MET A 1 10.11 16.10 11.25
CA MET A 1 10.25 14.68 10.86
C MET A 1 8.95 13.97 11.19
N ILE A 2 8.03 13.87 10.23
CA ILE A 2 6.70 13.27 10.45
C ILE A 2 6.81 11.77 10.21
N LYS A 3 6.38 10.99 11.19
CA LYS A 3 6.44 9.51 11.25
C LYS A 3 5.47 8.87 10.24
N VAL A 4 5.82 8.89 8.95
CA VAL A 4 5.07 8.15 7.89
C VAL A 4 5.53 6.70 7.72
N GLU A 5 6.62 6.38 8.42
CA GLU A 5 7.41 5.16 8.32
C GLU A 5 6.59 3.86 8.45
N GLY A 6 5.83 3.68 9.54
CA GLY A 6 5.26 2.36 9.87
C GLY A 6 4.26 1.78 8.85
N ARG A 7 3.60 2.64 8.06
CA ARG A 7 2.56 2.23 7.12
C ARG A 7 3.17 1.76 5.81
N ALA A 8 4.00 2.59 5.15
CA ALA A 8 4.75 2.21 3.95
C ALA A 8 5.61 0.95 4.16
N TYR A 9 6.20 0.79 5.34
CA TYR A 9 6.99 -0.41 5.68
C TYR A 9 6.17 -1.71 5.65
N LYS A 10 4.84 -1.67 5.83
CA LYS A 10 4.00 -2.87 5.72
C LYS A 10 3.97 -3.40 4.28
N GLY A 11 3.84 -2.51 3.29
CA GLY A 11 3.89 -2.88 1.87
C GLY A 11 5.21 -3.51 1.47
N LYS A 12 6.32 -2.85 1.85
CA LYS A 12 7.68 -3.35 1.64
C LYS A 12 7.86 -4.77 2.18
N ARG A 13 7.53 -4.99 3.46
CA ARG A 13 7.71 -6.29 4.12
C ARG A 13 6.88 -7.40 3.47
N LEU A 14 5.69 -7.10 2.98
CA LEU A 14 4.84 -8.07 2.29
C LEU A 14 5.36 -8.41 0.90
N LEU A 15 5.88 -7.41 0.17
CA LEU A 15 6.56 -7.63 -1.10
C LEU A 15 7.80 -8.49 -0.91
N GLU A 16 8.64 -8.18 0.08
CA GLU A 16 9.82 -8.99 0.43
C GLU A 16 9.42 -10.43 0.77
N LYS A 17 8.36 -10.66 1.56
CA LYS A 17 7.86 -12.01 1.83
C LYS A 17 7.50 -12.76 0.54
N HIS A 18 6.75 -12.11 -0.36
CA HIS A 18 6.35 -12.71 -1.64
C HIS A 18 7.56 -13.08 -2.49
N LEU A 19 8.54 -12.19 -2.60
CA LEU A 19 9.78 -12.41 -3.36
C LEU A 19 10.64 -13.53 -2.77
N ASN A 20 10.60 -13.72 -1.46
CA ASN A 20 11.27 -14.84 -0.77
C ASN A 20 10.47 -16.16 -0.85
N GLY A 21 9.38 -16.22 -1.64
CA GLY A 21 8.55 -17.42 -1.79
C GLY A 21 7.67 -17.74 -0.58
N ILE A 22 7.56 -16.82 0.39
CA ILE A 22 6.69 -16.97 1.55
C ILE A 22 5.26 -16.69 1.10
N ARG A 23 4.34 -17.61 1.41
CA ARG A 23 2.92 -17.41 1.14
C ARG A 23 2.38 -16.22 1.92
N ILE A 24 1.71 -15.34 1.20
CA ILE A 24 0.97 -14.20 1.73
C ILE A 24 -0.51 -14.35 1.37
N THR A 25 -1.39 -13.77 2.17
CA THR A 25 -2.83 -13.74 1.92
C THR A 25 -3.16 -12.86 0.72
N ARG A 26 -4.38 -13.02 0.16
CA ARG A 26 -4.88 -12.18 -0.94
C ARG A 26 -4.77 -10.69 -0.62
N ASN A 27 -5.19 -10.28 0.58
CA ASN A 27 -5.15 -8.89 1.00
C ASN A 27 -3.71 -8.38 1.14
N GLU A 28 -2.80 -9.22 1.64
CA GLU A 28 -1.38 -8.87 1.72
C GLU A 28 -0.74 -8.72 0.34
N ALA A 29 -1.13 -9.55 -0.64
CA ALA A 29 -0.65 -9.45 -2.02
C ALA A 29 -1.10 -8.14 -2.68
N ILE A 30 -2.34 -7.70 -2.42
CA ILE A 30 -2.83 -6.39 -2.89
C ILE A 30 -1.98 -5.26 -2.32
N ILE A 31 -1.72 -5.27 -1.00
CA ILE A 31 -0.90 -4.25 -0.33
C ILE A 31 0.54 -4.24 -0.88
N ALA A 32 1.15 -5.42 -1.08
CA ALA A 32 2.47 -5.55 -1.68
C ALA A 32 2.49 -5.00 -3.11
N LYS A 33 1.43 -5.25 -3.90
CA LYS A 33 1.34 -4.78 -5.28
C LYS A 33 1.12 -3.27 -5.37
N CYS A 34 0.32 -2.68 -4.49
CA CYS A 34 0.17 -1.22 -4.42
C CYS A 34 1.50 -0.55 -4.06
N TYR A 35 2.25 -1.12 -3.10
CA TYR A 35 3.58 -0.64 -2.74
C TYR A 35 4.57 -0.71 -3.92
N ASP A 36 4.59 -1.82 -4.66
CA ASP A 36 5.38 -1.99 -5.88
C ASP A 36 4.99 -0.98 -6.99
N CYS A 37 3.69 -0.81 -7.22
CA CYS A 37 3.14 0.07 -8.26
C CYS A 37 3.46 1.56 -8.00
N GLU A 38 3.35 2.00 -6.74
CA GLU A 38 3.60 3.40 -6.34
C GLU A 38 5.10 3.67 -6.06
N GLY A 39 5.99 2.80 -6.53
CA GLY A 39 7.44 3.00 -6.44
C GLY A 39 7.96 2.98 -4.99
N GLY A 40 7.28 2.28 -4.09
CA GLY A 40 7.66 2.18 -2.69
C GLY A 40 7.41 3.44 -1.86
N TYR A 41 6.57 4.36 -2.35
CA TYR A 41 6.23 5.64 -1.69
C TYR A 41 7.46 6.51 -1.40
N SER A 42 8.47 6.48 -2.27
CA SER A 42 9.70 7.27 -2.12
C SER A 42 9.44 8.78 -1.98
N ASP A 43 8.40 9.29 -2.67
CA ASP A 43 7.94 10.69 -2.63
C ASP A 43 6.94 10.99 -1.49
N GLY A 44 6.72 10.02 -0.60
CA GLY A 44 5.73 10.08 0.47
C GLY A 44 4.45 9.30 0.17
N ILE A 45 3.71 8.97 1.23
CA ILE A 45 2.41 8.31 1.11
C ILE A 45 1.39 9.33 0.59
N LYS A 46 0.96 9.17 -0.66
CA LYS A 46 -0.04 9.99 -1.32
C LYS A 46 -1.20 9.11 -1.78
N GLU A 47 -2.32 9.75 -2.10
CA GLU A 47 -3.43 9.03 -2.73
C GLU A 47 -3.05 8.62 -4.15
N CYS A 48 -3.33 7.36 -4.48
CA CYS A 48 -3.26 6.89 -5.85
C CYS A 48 -4.38 7.56 -6.67
N ASN A 49 -4.02 8.25 -7.76
CA ASN A 49 -4.98 8.94 -8.64
C ASN A 49 -5.52 8.05 -9.77
N ILE A 50 -5.23 6.75 -9.76
CA ILE A 50 -5.65 5.81 -10.80
C ILE A 50 -7.00 5.21 -10.41
N SER A 51 -8.08 5.99 -10.56
CA SER A 51 -9.45 5.58 -10.20
C SER A 51 -9.99 4.41 -11.04
N ASP A 52 -9.47 4.23 -12.27
CA ASP A 52 -9.83 3.10 -13.15
C ASP A 52 -9.20 1.78 -12.69
N CYS A 53 -8.24 1.81 -11.76
CA CYS A 53 -7.61 0.60 -11.26
C CYS A 53 -8.61 -0.23 -10.43
N PRO A 54 -8.83 -1.51 -10.74
CA PRO A 54 -9.73 -2.37 -9.96
C PRO A 54 -9.25 -2.60 -8.51
N LEU A 55 -7.98 -2.31 -8.23
CA LEU A 55 -7.39 -2.39 -6.89
C LEU A 55 -7.43 -1.06 -6.14
N HIS A 56 -7.81 0.06 -6.78
CA HIS A 56 -7.91 1.39 -6.18
C HIS A 56 -8.72 1.43 -4.87
N PRO A 57 -9.92 0.80 -4.75
CA PRO A 57 -10.67 0.82 -3.49
C PRO A 57 -10.00 0.03 -2.36
N TYR A 58 -9.11 -0.90 -2.69
CA TYR A 58 -8.38 -1.72 -1.72
C TYR A 58 -7.00 -1.16 -1.38
N ASN A 59 -6.63 0.01 -1.93
CA ASN A 59 -5.36 0.64 -1.61
C ASN A 59 -5.35 1.06 -0.13
N PRO A 60 -4.37 0.60 0.68
CA PRO A 60 -4.27 0.91 2.10
C PRO A 60 -4.09 2.40 2.42
N TYR A 61 -3.73 3.24 1.43
CA TYR A 61 -3.49 4.68 1.62
C TYR A 61 -4.50 5.58 0.92
N ASN A 62 -5.58 5.00 0.39
CA ASN A 62 -6.68 5.79 -0.13
C ASN A 62 -7.40 6.51 1.03
N LYS A 63 -7.72 7.80 0.90
CA LYS A 63 -8.40 8.55 1.98
C LYS A 63 -9.77 7.96 2.30
N SER A 64 -10.42 7.30 1.36
CA SER A 64 -11.69 6.59 1.63
C SER A 64 -11.57 5.50 2.71
N ASN A 65 -10.36 4.97 2.93
CA ASN A 65 -10.05 3.96 3.95
C ASN A 65 -9.44 4.55 5.24
N LEU A 66 -9.06 5.84 5.24
CA LEU A 66 -8.82 6.59 6.48
C LEU A 66 -10.17 7.18 6.88
N CYS A 67 -10.77 6.72 7.98
CA CYS A 67 -12.02 7.27 8.52
C CYS A 67 -12.12 8.78 8.25
N SER A 68 -13.15 9.18 7.52
CA SER A 68 -13.64 10.54 7.52
C SER A 68 -13.90 10.96 8.97
N GLU A 69 -12.96 11.69 9.56
CA GLU A 69 -13.24 12.55 10.71
C GLU A 69 -14.16 13.65 10.18
N THR A 70 -15.48 13.41 10.25
CA THR A 70 -16.47 14.48 10.49
C THR A 70 -16.48 14.81 11.97
#